data_AF-A0A4U5ME93-F1
#
_entry.id   AF-A0A4U5ME93-F1
#
_cell.length_a   1.000
_cell.length_b   1.000
_cell.length_c   1.000
_cell.angle_alpha   90.00
_cell.angle_beta   90.00
_cell.angle_gamma   90.00
#
_symmetry.space_group_name_H-M   'P 1'
#
loop_
_entity.id
_entity.type
_entity.pdbx_description
1 polymer ?
#
loop_
_entity_poly.entity_id
_entity_poly.type
_entity_poly.pdbx_seq_one_letter_code
_entity_poly.pdbx_strand_id
1 'polypeptide(L)'
;MKTCVCFLLTLSLVLVVTAEKKSKKHLAPSFQCRACHFIDAVLLDTEKITGAELCDYLEHKCAQLGVLYTECKNLVDTVVDRVEEYGHLLDQDELCSKILKVCNT
;
A
#
# COMPACT_ATOMS: atom_id res chain seq x y z
N MET A 1 1.66 7.04 -11.83
CA MET A 1 1.20 6.31 -10.63
C MET A 1 0.09 7.15 -10.04
N LYS A 2 -1.12 6.59 -10.02
CA LYS A 2 -2.31 7.25 -9.49
C LYS A 2 -2.20 7.11 -7.98
N THR A 3 -1.92 8.20 -7.27
CA THR A 3 -2.09 8.23 -5.81
C THR A 3 -3.48 7.72 -5.47
N CYS A 4 -3.63 7.02 -4.34
CA CYS A 4 -4.92 6.87 -3.67
C CYS A 4 -5.42 8.23 -3.20
N VAL A 5 -5.72 9.09 -4.17
CA VAL A 5 -6.51 10.28 -3.94
C VAL A 5 -7.89 9.71 -3.68
N CYS A 6 -8.19 9.55 -2.40
CA CYS A 6 -9.54 9.44 -1.88
C CYS A 6 -10.35 10.48 -2.66
N PHE A 7 -11.08 10.02 -3.68
CA PHE A 7 -11.75 10.86 -4.66
C PHE A 7 -12.99 11.38 -3.95
N LEU A 8 -12.78 12.29 -3.00
CA LEU A 8 -13.80 13.15 -2.45
C LEU A 8 -14.40 13.85 -3.66
N LEU A 9 -15.59 13.38 -4.03
CA LEU A 9 -16.52 13.93 -4.99
C LEU A 9 -16.73 15.42 -4.73
N THR A 10 -15.81 16.25 -5.18
CA THR A 10 -16.05 17.66 -5.43
C THR A 10 -15.43 17.99 -6.77
N LEU A 11 -16.34 18.22 -7.70
CA LEU A 11 -16.14 18.76 -9.03
C LEU A 11 -15.12 19.92 -8.97
N SER A 12 -14.15 19.92 -9.89
CA SER A 12 -13.20 21.01 -10.19
C SER A 12 -11.85 20.98 -9.42
N LEU A 13 -10.82 20.42 -10.03
CA LEU A 13 -9.60 21.15 -10.42
C LEU A 13 -8.61 20.22 -11.13
N VAL A 14 -8.17 20.65 -12.31
CA VAL A 14 -6.99 20.11 -12.99
C VAL A 14 -5.78 20.37 -12.09
N LEU A 15 -5.20 19.33 -11.50
CA LEU A 15 -3.92 19.41 -10.80
C LEU A 15 -2.97 18.36 -11.35
N VAL A 16 -1.99 18.89 -12.09
CA VAL A 16 -0.75 18.24 -12.51
C VAL A 16 -0.13 17.52 -11.31
N VAL A 17 -0.09 16.19 -11.37
CA VAL A 17 0.67 15.39 -10.41
C VAL A 17 2.12 15.37 -10.87
N THR A 18 2.94 16.24 -10.30
CA THR A 18 4.39 16.09 -10.35
C THR A 18 4.77 14.83 -9.57
N ALA A 19 5.36 13.86 -10.27
CA ALA A 19 5.88 12.64 -9.68
C ALA A 19 7.05 12.95 -8.74
N GLU A 20 6.75 13.20 -7.46
CA GLU A 20 7.73 13.30 -6.41
C GLU A 20 8.30 11.90 -6.15
N LYS A 21 9.56 11.68 -6.58
CA LYS A 21 10.33 10.47 -6.22
C LYS A 21 10.55 10.46 -4.71
N LYS A 22 9.67 9.79 -3.94
CA LYS A 22 9.90 9.55 -2.52
C LYS A 22 11.14 8.66 -2.36
N SER A 23 12.23 9.34 -2.00
CA SER A 23 13.49 8.77 -1.57
C SER A 23 13.24 7.71 -0.48
N LYS A 24 13.74 6.48 -0.72
CA LYS A 24 13.69 5.35 0.20
C LYS A 24 14.47 5.74 1.46
N LYS A 25 13.79 6.31 2.46
CA LYS A 25 14.35 6.46 3.79
C LYS A 25 14.55 5.06 4.34
N HIS A 26 15.81 4.72 4.54
CA HIS A 26 16.32 3.47 5.09
C HIS A 26 15.92 3.41 6.59
N LEU A 27 14.64 3.18 6.87
CA LEU A 27 14.16 2.84 8.21
C LEU A 27 14.31 1.33 8.42
N ALA A 28 14.51 0.92 9.67
CA ALA A 28 14.92 -0.44 10.01
C ALA A 28 14.02 -1.50 9.33
N PRO A 29 14.60 -2.45 8.57
CA PRO A 29 13.86 -3.39 7.73
C PRO A 29 12.79 -4.19 8.49
N SER A 30 12.89 -4.29 9.82
CA SER A 30 11.92 -5.00 10.66
C SER A 30 10.54 -4.32 10.79
N PHE A 31 10.43 -3.00 10.63
CA PHE A 31 9.14 -2.31 10.77
C PHE A 31 8.36 -2.27 9.45
N GLN A 32 9.03 -2.02 8.34
CA GLN A 32 8.43 -2.08 7.00
C GLN A 32 8.03 -3.50 6.64
N CYS A 33 8.85 -4.50 6.97
CA CYS A 33 8.49 -5.90 6.77
C CYS A 33 7.24 -6.30 7.57
N ARG A 34 7.14 -5.88 8.85
CA ARG A 34 5.95 -6.12 9.67
C ARG A 34 4.70 -5.42 9.14
N ALA A 35 4.83 -4.18 8.68
CA ALA A 35 3.72 -3.47 8.05
C ALA A 35 3.27 -4.16 6.76
N CYS A 36 4.21 -4.67 5.96
CA CYS A 36 3.90 -5.41 4.74
C CYS A 36 3.18 -6.73 5.01
N HIS A 37 3.66 -7.53 5.98
CA HIS A 37 2.99 -8.78 6.38
C HIS A 37 1.56 -8.51 6.87
N PHE A 38 1.33 -7.39 7.58
CA PHE A 38 -0.01 -7.02 7.98
C PHE A 38 -0.90 -6.69 6.78
N ILE A 39 -0.39 -5.91 5.81
CA ILE A 39 -1.14 -5.58 4.61
C ILE A 39 -1.49 -6.85 3.82
N ASP A 40 -0.54 -7.78 3.67
CA ASP A 40 -0.76 -9.06 3.01
C ASP A 40 -1.86 -9.90 3.70
N ALA A 41 -1.79 -10.03 5.03
CA ALA A 41 -2.82 -10.74 5.79
C ALA A 41 -4.20 -10.10 5.60
N VAL A 42 -4.26 -8.78 5.54
CA VAL A 42 -5.50 -8.02 5.27
C VAL A 42 -5.97 -8.20 3.83
N LEU A 43 -5.06 -8.39 2.87
CA LEU A 43 -5.39 -8.62 1.47
C LEU A 43 -6.07 -9.98 1.24
N LEU A 44 -5.66 -11.01 1.98
CA LEU A 44 -6.29 -12.33 1.92
C LEU A 44 -7.79 -12.29 2.25
N ASP A 45 -8.22 -11.32 3.06
CA ASP A 45 -9.62 -11.11 3.41
C ASP A 45 -10.42 -10.33 2.33
N THR A 46 -9.78 -9.91 1.23
CA THR A 46 -10.30 -8.89 0.30
C THR A 46 -10.43 -9.33 -1.15
N GLU A 47 -10.79 -10.59 -1.39
CA GLU A 47 -10.87 -11.24 -2.72
C GLU A 47 -11.74 -10.52 -3.78
N LYS A 48 -12.51 -9.48 -3.40
CA LYS A 48 -13.46 -8.78 -4.27
C LYS A 48 -13.28 -7.27 -4.35
N ILE A 49 -12.32 -6.68 -3.62
CA ILE A 49 -12.12 -5.23 -3.62
C ILE A 49 -10.78 -4.87 -4.25
N THR A 50 -10.79 -3.87 -5.11
CA THR A 50 -9.61 -3.38 -5.85
C THR A 50 -9.65 -1.85 -5.94
N GLY A 51 -8.55 -1.25 -6.40
CA GLY A 51 -8.45 0.19 -6.64
C GLY A 51 -8.78 1.05 -5.41
N ALA A 52 -9.67 2.03 -5.59
CA ALA A 52 -10.00 2.99 -4.54
C ALA A 52 -10.61 2.34 -3.29
N GLU A 53 -11.46 1.32 -3.46
CA GLU A 53 -12.11 0.62 -2.34
C GLU A 53 -11.09 -0.19 -1.52
N LEU A 54 -10.16 -0.86 -2.22
CA LEU A 54 -9.04 -1.52 -1.56
C LEU A 54 -8.14 -0.52 -0.84
N CYS A 55 -7.93 0.64 -1.44
CA CYS A 55 -7.09 1.66 -0.84
C CYS A 55 -7.66 2.22 0.47
N ASP A 56 -8.93 2.64 0.45
CA ASP A 56 -9.61 3.15 1.64
C ASP A 56 -9.66 2.08 2.76
N TYR A 57 -9.85 0.81 2.37
CA TYR A 57 -9.82 -0.31 3.29
C TYR A 57 -8.45 -0.49 3.95
N LEU A 58 -7.37 -0.49 3.16
CA LEU A 58 -6.00 -0.62 3.66
C LEU A 58 -5.61 0.58 4.52
N GLU A 59 -5.97 1.80 4.12
CA GLU A 59 -5.73 3.01 4.94
C GLU A 59 -6.42 2.91 6.30
N HIS A 60 -7.67 2.44 6.33
CA HIS A 60 -8.42 2.25 7.57
C HIS A 60 -7.76 1.20 8.48
N LYS A 61 -7.26 0.11 7.90
CA LYS A 61 -6.54 -0.94 8.65
C LYS A 61 -5.19 -0.44 9.15
N CYS A 62 -4.45 0.32 8.35
CA CYS A 62 -3.20 0.95 8.77
C CYS A 62 -3.39 1.88 9.97
N ALA A 63 -4.52 2.62 10.05
CA ALA A 63 -4.82 3.51 11.17
C ALA A 63 -4.92 2.78 12.53
N GLN A 64 -5.19 1.47 12.53
CA GLN A 64 -5.29 0.65 13.74
C GLN A 64 -3.92 0.20 14.28
N LEU A 65 -2.83 0.38 13.51
CA LEU A 65 -1.51 -0.16 13.86
C LEU A 65 -0.65 0.74 14.76
N GLY A 66 -1.16 1.90 15.18
CA GLY A 66 -0.44 2.82 16.07
C GLY A 66 0.95 3.18 15.52
N VAL A 67 2.00 2.64 16.14
CA VAL A 67 3.40 2.94 15.78
C VAL A 67 3.79 2.49 14.35
N LEU A 68 3.08 1.53 13.74
CA LEU A 68 3.35 1.10 12.36
C LEU A 68 2.51 1.85 11.32
N TYR A 69 1.65 2.79 11.74
CA TYR A 69 0.76 3.53 10.85
C TYR A 69 1.48 4.13 9.64
N THR A 70 2.58 4.84 9.89
CA THR A 70 3.35 5.53 8.84
C THR A 70 3.94 4.55 7.84
N GLU A 71 4.50 3.43 8.30
CA GLU A 71 5.09 2.43 7.41
C GLU A 71 4.02 1.71 6.60
N CYS A 72 2.90 1.36 7.24
CA CYS A 72 1.76 0.76 6.56
C CYS A 72 1.22 1.69 5.47
N LYS A 73 0.97 2.96 5.81
CA LYS A 73 0.48 3.97 4.86
C LYS A 73 1.42 4.16 3.67
N ASN A 74 2.73 4.15 3.90
CA ASN A 74 3.71 4.30 2.83
C ASN A 74 3.70 3.11 1.84
N LEU A 75 3.16 1.95 2.23
CA LEU A 75 3.07 0.77 1.39
C LEU A 75 1.73 0.65 0.65
N VAL A 76 0.65 1.25 1.17
CA VAL A 76 -0.71 1.10 0.61
C VAL A 76 -0.78 1.42 -0.88
N ASP A 77 -0.32 2.60 -1.30
CA ASP A 77 -0.35 2.98 -2.73
C ASP A 77 0.34 1.94 -3.62
N THR A 78 1.51 1.44 -3.18
CA THR A 78 2.28 0.47 -3.96
C THR A 78 1.61 -0.90 -3.96
N VAL A 79 0.97 -1.30 -2.86
CA VAL A 79 0.26 -2.57 -2.78
C VAL A 79 -0.98 -2.56 -3.67
N VAL A 80 -1.78 -1.48 -3.64
CA VAL A 80 -2.97 -1.33 -4.49
C VAL A 80 -2.58 -1.42 -5.97
N ASP A 81 -1.55 -0.68 -6.40
CA ASP A 81 -1.04 -0.73 -7.77
C ASP A 81 -0.65 -2.17 -8.18
N ARG A 82 -0.08 -2.96 -7.26
CA ARG A 82 0.38 -4.34 -7.54
C ARG A 82 -0.76 -5.35 -7.55
N VAL A 83 -1.75 -5.19 -6.68
CA VAL A 83 -2.96 -6.02 -6.70
C VAL A 83 -3.78 -5.73 -7.97
N GLU A 84 -3.80 -4.49 -8.46
CA GLU A 84 -4.41 -4.18 -9.75
C GLU A 84 -3.65 -4.80 -10.93
N GLU A 85 -2.31 -4.82 -10.88
CA GLU A 85 -1.46 -5.34 -11.96
C GLU A 85 -1.42 -6.89 -12.01
N TYR A 86 -1.35 -7.54 -10.86
CA TYR A 86 -1.12 -8.99 -10.75
C TYR A 86 -2.33 -9.76 -10.16
N GLY A 87 -3.36 -9.06 -9.70
CA GLY A 87 -4.49 -9.65 -8.99
C GLY A 87 -4.14 -10.09 -7.56
N HIS A 88 -5.01 -10.89 -6.96
CA HIS A 88 -4.80 -11.51 -5.63
C HIS A 88 -3.84 -12.72 -5.65
N LEU A 89 -3.04 -12.88 -6.71
CA LEU A 89 -2.10 -14.00 -6.88
C LEU A 89 -0.75 -13.74 -6.20
N LEU A 90 -0.61 -12.64 -5.46
CA LEU A 90 0.62 -12.28 -4.79
C LEU A 90 0.68 -12.96 -3.43
N ASP A 91 1.55 -13.96 -3.29
CA ASP A 91 1.91 -14.51 -1.99
C ASP A 91 2.75 -13.49 -1.18
N GLN A 92 2.67 -13.58 0.15
CA GLN A 92 3.34 -12.69 1.10
C GLN A 92 4.83 -12.45 0.78
N ASP A 93 5.57 -13.52 0.47
CA ASP A 93 6.99 -13.44 0.12
C ASP A 93 7.24 -12.76 -1.23
N GLU A 94 6.34 -12.96 -2.18
CA GLU A 94 6.39 -12.28 -3.47
C GLU A 94 6.19 -10.77 -3.27
N LEU A 95 5.17 -10.39 -2.51
CA LEU A 95 4.84 -8.99 -2.25
C LEU A 95 5.91 -8.30 -1.41
N CYS A 96 6.25 -8.85 -0.24
CA CYS A 96 7.08 -8.18 0.75
C CYS A 96 8.58 -8.29 0.50
N SER A 97 9.05 -9.43 -0.02
CA SER A 97 10.48 -9.70 -0.22
C SER A 97 10.93 -9.42 -1.66
N LYS A 98 10.16 -9.82 -2.68
CA LYS A 98 10.57 -9.65 -4.09
C LYS A 98 10.15 -8.31 -4.69
N ILE A 99 8.89 -7.91 -4.49
CA ILE A 99 8.30 -6.71 -5.10
C ILE A 99 8.67 -5.46 -4.31
N LEU A 100 8.26 -5.40 -3.03
CA LEU A 100 8.47 -4.24 -2.18
C LEU A 100 9.90 -4.19 -1.61
N LYS A 101 10.57 -5.34 -1.50
CA LYS A 101 11.94 -5.48 -0.96
C LYS A 101 12.08 -4.83 0.42
N VAL A 102 11.05 -4.96 1.23
CA VAL A 102 10.97 -4.44 2.61
C VAL A 102 11.30 -5.52 3.63
N CYS A 103 11.18 -6.79 3.25
CA CYS A 103 11.67 -7.94 4.01
C CYS A 103 12.97 -8.47 3.37
N ASN A 104 13.94 -8.82 4.20
CA ASN A 104 15.08 -9.64 3.78
C ASN A 104 14.73 -11.09 4.17
N THR A 105 14.45 -11.93 3.18
CA THR A 105 14.48 -13.40 3.29
C THR A 105 15.86 -13.91 3.67
#